data_AF-A0A6I5RD00-F1
#
_entry.id   AF-A0A6I5RD00-F1
#
_cell.length_a   1.000
_cell.length_b   1.000
_cell.length_c   1.000
_cell.angle_alpha   90.00
_cell.angle_beta   90.00
_cell.angle_gamma   90.00
#
_symmetry.space_group_name_H-M   'P 1'
#
loop_
_entity.id
_entity.type
_entity.pdbx_description
1 polymer ?
#
loop_
_entity_poly.entity_id
_entity_poly.type
_entity_poly.pdbx_seq_one_letter_code
_entity_poly.pdbx_strand_id
1 'polypeptide(L)'
;MIVSQGRAKLSTLERLALIRQLSELPLTQLGQIEFALNVPKSVMPGMAAPVGDRAKALLDWADGPTGVGLGVVYEVAQQIIPTLRPLEQSDPTGQSLTVHLVITLAGDADEMTLDQLLTLLNELRHKSHNDFLEIMKIDSGDGIRCIINGSSYALNSLKTQHQLGWCQHLLNRPVLSVEFEYD
;
A
#
# COMPACT_ATOMS: atom_id res chain seq x y z
N MET A 1 17.35 22.02 7.80
CA MET A 1 16.20 22.85 7.42
C MET A 1 15.12 21.87 6.96
N ILE A 2 14.21 21.49 7.86
CA ILE A 2 13.19 20.46 7.57
C ILE A 2 12.08 21.15 6.78
N VAL A 3 11.96 20.79 5.51
CA VAL A 3 10.92 21.29 4.62
C VAL A 3 9.58 20.76 5.15
N SER A 4 8.76 21.66 5.66
CA SER A 4 7.37 21.40 6.00
C SER A 4 6.63 21.11 4.70
N GLN A 5 6.53 19.84 4.31
CA GLN A 5 5.66 19.46 3.20
C GLN A 5 4.23 19.79 3.59
N GLY A 6 3.65 20.74 2.87
CA GLY A 6 2.34 21.31 3.18
C GLY A 6 1.29 20.21 3.23
N ARG A 7 0.50 20.18 4.31
CA ARG A 7 -0.80 19.49 4.48
C ARG A 7 -1.08 18.48 3.35
N ALA A 8 -0.36 17.36 3.33
CA ALA A 8 -0.64 16.30 2.37
C ALA A 8 -2.06 15.82 2.66
N LYS A 9 -3.00 16.25 1.82
CA LYS A 9 -4.42 15.97 2.00
C LYS A 9 -4.59 14.53 1.54
N LEU A 10 -4.71 13.62 2.48
CA LEU A 10 -4.98 12.22 2.15
C LEU A 10 -6.22 12.13 1.27
N SER A 11 -6.17 11.34 0.20
CA SER A 11 -7.32 10.99 -0.63
C SER A 11 -8.37 10.22 0.16
N THR A 12 -9.58 10.12 -0.38
CA THR A 12 -10.68 9.40 0.28
C THR A 12 -10.34 7.93 0.58
N LEU A 13 -9.59 7.27 -0.30
CA LEU A 13 -9.16 5.89 -0.12
C LEU A 13 -8.08 5.75 0.94
N GLU A 14 -7.08 6.64 0.94
CA GLU A 14 -6.05 6.69 2.00
C GLU A 14 -6.65 6.97 3.37
N ARG A 15 -7.64 7.89 3.45
CA ARG A 15 -8.39 8.15 4.67
C ARG A 15 -9.09 6.90 5.17
N LEU A 16 -9.77 6.17 4.29
CA LEU A 16 -10.45 4.94 4.65
C LEU A 16 -9.47 3.87 5.12
N ALA A 17 -8.33 3.72 4.43
CA ALA A 17 -7.28 2.80 4.82
C ALA A 17 -6.69 3.15 6.20
N LEU A 18 -6.45 4.45 6.45
CA LEU A 18 -5.96 4.92 7.75
C LEU A 18 -6.98 4.69 8.86
N ILE A 19 -8.26 4.98 8.63
CA ILE A 19 -9.34 4.70 9.59
C ILE A 19 -9.36 3.22 9.95
N ARG A 20 -9.31 2.32 8.97
CA ARG A 20 -9.32 0.87 9.22
C ARG A 20 -8.11 0.44 10.04
N GLN A 21 -6.91 0.87 9.63
CA GLN A 21 -5.68 0.54 10.34
C GLN A 21 -5.69 1.05 11.79
N LEU A 22 -6.15 2.29 12.03
CA LEU A 22 -6.24 2.85 13.38
C LEU A 22 -7.34 2.19 14.23
N SER A 23 -8.43 1.75 13.61
CA SER A 23 -9.55 1.09 14.30
C SER A 23 -9.22 -0.32 14.80
N GLU A 24 -8.22 -0.96 14.18
CA GLU A 24 -7.74 -2.29 14.56
C GLU A 24 -6.67 -2.24 15.68
N LEU A 25 -6.25 -1.05 16.09
CA LEU A 25 -5.20 -0.91 17.09
C LEU A 25 -5.67 -1.28 18.50
N PRO A 26 -4.79 -1.89 19.30
CA PRO A 26 -4.95 -1.89 20.75
C PRO A 26 -5.15 -0.47 21.27
N LEU A 27 -6.09 -0.31 22.21
CA LEU A 27 -6.43 0.99 22.81
C LEU A 27 -5.20 1.73 23.37
N THR A 28 -4.22 1.00 23.90
CA THR A 28 -2.95 1.56 24.39
C THR A 28 -2.14 2.25 23.29
N GLN A 29 -2.08 1.68 22.09
CA GLN A 29 -1.35 2.27 20.96
C GLN A 29 -2.08 3.50 20.43
N LEU A 30 -3.41 3.43 20.32
CA LEU A 30 -4.20 4.61 19.96
C LEU A 30 -4.01 5.75 20.98
N GLY A 31 -4.00 5.43 22.28
CA GLY A 31 -3.71 6.39 23.34
C GLY A 31 -2.31 7.01 23.28
N GLN A 32 -1.29 6.25 22.83
CA GLN A 32 0.06 6.79 22.59
C GLN A 32 0.06 7.80 21.44
N ILE A 33 -0.68 7.53 20.36
CA ILE A 33 -0.85 8.46 19.25
C ILE A 33 -1.57 9.73 19.73
N GLU A 34 -2.68 9.58 20.46
CA GLU A 34 -3.44 10.70 21.05
C GLU A 34 -2.54 11.59 21.93
N PHE A 35 -1.68 10.96 22.75
CA PHE A 35 -0.74 11.66 23.61
C PHE A 35 0.35 12.38 22.81
N ALA A 36 0.98 11.70 21.84
CA ALA A 36 2.06 12.28 21.03
C ALA A 36 1.59 13.48 20.20
N LEU A 37 0.35 13.44 19.70
CA LEU A 37 -0.27 14.52 18.93
C LEU A 37 -0.87 15.63 19.81
N ASN A 38 -0.82 15.49 21.13
CA ASN A 38 -1.42 16.42 22.10
C ASN A 38 -2.90 16.72 21.80
N VAL A 39 -3.68 15.67 21.52
CA VAL A 39 -5.09 15.83 21.12
C VAL A 39 -5.91 16.42 22.28
N PRO A 40 -6.75 17.44 22.03
CA PRO A 40 -7.60 18.00 23.06
C PRO A 40 -8.60 16.96 23.59
N LYS A 41 -8.68 16.82 24.93
CA LYS A 41 -9.61 15.89 25.58
C LYS A 41 -11.08 16.16 25.27
N SER A 42 -11.43 17.37 24.89
CA SER A 42 -12.79 17.75 24.48
C SER A 42 -13.20 17.16 23.13
N VAL A 43 -12.23 16.69 22.33
CA VAL A 43 -12.48 16.14 20.99
C VAL A 43 -12.54 14.62 21.03
N MET A 44 -11.78 13.99 21.91
CA MET A 44 -11.74 12.54 22.01
C MET A 44 -12.95 11.99 22.79
N PRO A 45 -13.64 10.96 22.26
CA PRO A 45 -14.62 10.20 23.03
C PRO A 45 -14.00 9.61 24.31
N GLY A 46 -14.84 9.32 25.31
CA GLY A 46 -14.41 8.68 26.56
C GLY A 46 -13.78 7.29 26.36
N MET A 47 -13.06 6.77 27.36
CA MET A 47 -12.37 5.48 27.26
C MET A 47 -13.31 4.27 27.07
N ALA A 48 -14.59 4.42 27.39
CA ALA A 48 -15.61 3.40 27.15
C ALA A 48 -16.11 3.36 25.70
N ALA A 49 -15.76 4.35 24.86
CA ALA A 49 -16.16 4.37 23.46
C ALA A 49 -15.39 3.31 22.64
N PRO A 50 -16.02 2.73 21.60
CA PRO A 50 -15.35 1.84 20.66
C PRO A 50 -14.09 2.46 20.07
N VAL A 51 -13.05 1.65 19.87
CA VAL A 51 -11.76 2.09 19.29
C VAL A 51 -11.97 2.74 17.92
N GLY A 52 -12.85 2.20 17.09
CA GLY A 52 -13.18 2.78 15.78
C GLY A 52 -13.77 4.19 15.88
N ASP A 53 -14.61 4.47 16.87
CA ASP A 53 -15.19 5.80 17.08
C ASP A 53 -14.12 6.79 17.56
N ARG A 54 -13.19 6.33 18.40
CA ARG A 54 -12.02 7.13 18.84
C ARG A 54 -11.08 7.42 17.68
N ALA A 55 -10.77 6.41 16.86
CA ALA A 55 -9.94 6.55 15.66
C ALA A 55 -10.57 7.52 14.66
N LYS A 56 -11.88 7.43 14.45
CA LYS A 56 -12.62 8.39 13.63
C LYS A 56 -12.53 9.81 14.19
N ALA A 57 -12.77 10.00 15.49
CA ALA A 57 -12.71 11.32 16.12
C ALA A 57 -11.30 11.96 16.03
N LEU A 58 -10.25 11.15 16.18
CA LEU A 58 -8.87 11.58 16.00
C LEU A 58 -8.63 12.10 14.58
N LEU A 59 -9.13 11.39 13.57
CA LEU A 59 -8.94 11.76 12.17
C LEU A 59 -9.81 12.96 11.76
N ASP A 60 -11.06 13.03 12.25
CA ASP A 60 -11.93 14.18 12.07
C ASP A 60 -11.30 15.46 12.66
N TRP A 61 -10.69 15.34 13.85
CA TRP A 61 -9.92 16.43 14.45
C TRP A 61 -8.72 16.83 13.60
N ALA A 62 -7.93 15.84 13.19
CA ALA A 62 -6.70 16.08 12.44
C ALA A 62 -6.95 16.71 11.07
N ASP A 63 -8.05 16.37 10.40
CA ASP A 63 -8.47 17.00 9.13
C ASP A 63 -9.15 18.36 9.34
N GLY A 64 -9.56 18.66 10.59
CA GLY A 64 -10.21 19.90 10.96
C GLY A 64 -9.29 21.13 10.94
N PRO A 65 -9.87 22.34 11.04
CA PRO A 65 -9.12 23.61 10.94
C PRO A 65 -8.10 23.81 12.07
N THR A 66 -8.31 23.17 13.22
CA THR A 66 -7.41 23.20 14.39
C THR A 66 -6.57 21.93 14.51
N GLY A 67 -6.68 21.02 13.54
CA GLY A 67 -5.96 19.75 13.49
C GLY A 67 -4.53 19.90 12.99
N VAL A 68 -3.76 18.85 13.24
CA VAL A 68 -2.36 18.72 12.79
C VAL A 68 -2.22 18.26 11.33
N GLY A 69 -3.31 17.87 10.68
CA GLY A 69 -3.31 17.25 9.36
C GLY A 69 -3.16 15.74 9.43
N LEU A 70 -3.84 15.05 8.50
CA LEU A 70 -3.85 13.59 8.46
C LEU A 70 -2.48 12.96 8.15
N GLY A 71 -1.64 13.63 7.36
CA GLY A 71 -0.27 13.18 7.10
C GLY A 71 0.58 13.11 8.38
N VAL A 72 0.41 14.08 9.30
CA VAL A 72 1.13 14.08 10.58
C VAL A 72 0.65 12.96 11.50
N VAL A 73 -0.66 12.67 11.51
CA VAL A 73 -1.20 11.51 12.22
C VAL A 73 -0.56 10.23 11.70
N TYR A 74 -0.43 10.12 10.39
CA TYR A 74 0.16 8.96 9.75
C TYR A 74 1.65 8.78 10.11
N GLU A 75 2.45 9.85 10.02
CA GLU A 75 3.87 9.83 10.40
C GLU A 75 4.07 9.41 11.86
N VAL A 76 3.27 9.95 12.78
CA VAL A 76 3.34 9.58 14.20
C VAL A 76 2.88 8.14 14.43
N ALA A 77 1.84 7.70 13.74
CA ALA A 77 1.37 6.32 13.81
C ALA A 77 2.44 5.33 13.31
N GLN A 78 3.18 5.64 12.24
CA GLN A 78 4.29 4.82 11.76
C GLN A 78 5.45 4.72 12.77
N GLN A 79 5.74 5.78 13.52
CA GLN A 79 6.80 5.74 14.53
C GLN A 79 6.42 4.86 15.74
N ILE A 80 5.14 4.84 16.10
CA ILE A 80 4.63 4.05 17.23
C ILE A 80 4.39 2.60 16.80
N ILE A 81 4.03 2.39 15.53
CA ILE A 81 3.65 1.10 14.97
C ILE A 81 4.50 0.87 13.71
N PRO A 82 5.68 0.25 13.85
CA PRO A 82 6.57 -0.03 12.72
C PRO A 82 5.95 -0.93 11.64
N THR A 83 4.88 -1.67 11.97
CA THR A 83 4.14 -2.55 11.06
C THR A 83 2.97 -1.87 10.38
N LEU A 84 2.75 -0.57 10.62
CA LEU A 84 1.64 0.17 10.03
C LEU A 84 1.87 0.26 8.53
N ARG A 85 0.86 -0.15 7.74
CA ARG A 85 1.03 -0.28 6.29
C ARG A 85 1.28 1.11 5.68
N PRO A 86 2.25 1.24 4.75
CA PRO A 86 2.35 2.38 3.84
C PRO A 86 0.95 2.76 3.32
N LEU A 87 0.48 3.97 3.60
CA LEU A 87 -0.67 4.50 2.87
C LEU A 87 -0.20 4.57 1.43
N GLU A 88 -0.95 3.95 0.52
CA GLU A 88 -0.70 4.08 -0.91
C GLU A 88 -0.81 5.57 -1.22
N GLN A 89 0.35 6.25 -1.31
CA GLN A 89 0.44 7.65 -1.67
C GLN A 89 -0.17 7.79 -3.06
N SER A 90 -1.45 8.13 -3.09
CA SER A 90 -2.08 8.70 -4.27
C SER A 90 -1.29 9.96 -4.58
N ASP A 91 -0.65 9.93 -5.75
CA ASP A 91 0.07 11.05 -6.34
C ASP A 91 -0.81 12.32 -6.17
N PRO A 92 -0.27 13.49 -5.75
CA PRO A 92 -1.03 14.73 -5.53
C PRO A 92 -1.95 15.18 -6.67
N THR A 93 -1.90 14.54 -7.83
CA THR A 93 -2.79 14.72 -8.98
C THR A 93 -4.11 13.93 -8.89
N GLY A 94 -4.27 13.00 -7.94
CA GLY A 94 -5.48 12.17 -7.83
C GLY A 94 -5.66 11.18 -8.99
N GLN A 95 -4.64 11.03 -9.84
CA GLN A 95 -4.57 9.97 -10.83
C GLN A 95 -3.96 8.75 -10.15
N SER A 96 -4.77 7.73 -9.95
CA SER A 96 -4.28 6.39 -9.66
C SER A 96 -3.52 5.95 -10.91
N LEU A 97 -2.20 6.20 -10.95
CA LEU A 97 -1.33 5.69 -12.00
C LEU A 97 -1.32 4.16 -11.85
N THR A 98 -2.14 3.52 -12.66
CA THR A 98 -2.12 2.10 -12.92
C THR A 98 -0.77 1.82 -13.56
N VAL A 99 0.10 1.12 -12.83
CA VAL A 99 1.36 0.65 -13.38
C VAL A 99 1.16 -0.80 -13.77
N HIS A 100 1.56 -1.14 -14.98
CA HIS A 100 1.54 -2.50 -15.48
C HIS A 100 2.94 -3.07 -15.36
N LEU A 101 3.09 -4.09 -14.52
CA LEU A 101 4.28 -4.92 -14.50
C LEU A 101 4.10 -6.01 -15.56
N VAL A 102 4.92 -5.95 -16.61
CA VAL A 102 4.96 -6.95 -17.67
C VAL A 102 6.12 -7.89 -17.39
N ILE A 103 5.82 -9.14 -17.05
CA ILE A 103 6.82 -10.20 -16.88
C ILE A 103 6.78 -11.10 -18.11
N THR A 104 7.89 -11.19 -18.83
CA THR A 104 8.03 -12.10 -19.97
C THR A 104 8.81 -13.34 -19.54
N LEU A 105 8.21 -14.52 -19.65
CA LEU A 105 8.79 -15.82 -19.31
C LEU A 105 8.99 -16.65 -20.58
N ALA A 106 9.98 -17.56 -20.58
CA ALA A 106 10.13 -18.48 -21.70
C ALA A 106 9.08 -19.61 -21.72
N GLY A 107 8.73 -20.02 -22.94
CA GLY A 107 7.80 -21.11 -23.25
C GLY A 107 6.42 -20.62 -23.67
N ASP A 108 5.49 -21.56 -23.79
CA ASP A 108 4.12 -21.28 -24.27
C ASP A 108 3.16 -20.98 -23.12
N ALA A 109 2.20 -20.09 -23.32
CA ALA A 109 1.22 -19.72 -22.30
C ALA A 109 0.30 -20.89 -21.94
N ASP A 110 0.05 -21.80 -22.90
CA ASP A 110 -0.76 -23.01 -22.69
C ASP A 110 -0.12 -23.99 -21.69
N GLU A 111 1.18 -23.84 -21.39
CA GLU A 111 1.89 -24.65 -20.42
C GLU A 111 1.89 -24.04 -18.99
N MET A 112 1.31 -22.85 -18.80
CA MET A 112 1.27 -22.19 -17.50
C MET A 112 0.03 -22.63 -16.73
N THR A 113 0.24 -23.27 -15.58
CA THR A 113 -0.88 -23.72 -14.75
C THR A 113 -1.46 -22.57 -13.92
N LEU A 114 -2.74 -22.69 -13.55
CA LEU A 114 -3.37 -21.73 -12.63
C LEU A 114 -2.62 -21.66 -11.28
N ASP A 115 -2.13 -22.79 -10.78
CA ASP A 115 -1.35 -22.84 -9.54
C ASP A 115 -0.04 -22.04 -9.65
N GLN A 116 0.63 -22.09 -10.81
CA GLN A 116 1.83 -21.29 -11.07
C GLN A 116 1.52 -19.79 -11.08
N LEU A 117 0.40 -19.40 -11.70
CA LEU A 117 -0.08 -18.01 -11.72
C LEU A 117 -0.41 -17.50 -10.33
N LEU A 118 -1.16 -18.29 -9.54
CA LEU A 118 -1.53 -17.93 -8.17
C LEU A 118 -0.30 -17.84 -7.27
N THR A 119 0.65 -18.76 -7.45
CA THR A 119 1.92 -18.74 -6.70
C THR A 119 2.72 -17.49 -7.02
N LEU A 120 2.84 -17.14 -8.31
CA LEU A 120 3.48 -15.90 -8.74
C LEU A 120 2.80 -14.67 -8.12
N LEU A 121 1.47 -14.59 -8.21
CA LEU A 121 0.71 -13.47 -7.69
C LEU A 121 0.87 -13.32 -6.18
N ASN A 122 0.79 -14.41 -5.42
CA ASN A 122 0.95 -14.39 -3.97
C ASN A 122 2.35 -13.95 -3.56
N GLU A 123 3.39 -14.39 -4.26
CA GLU A 123 4.76 -13.93 -4.00
C GLU A 123 4.94 -12.45 -4.33
N LEU A 124 4.37 -11.98 -5.43
CA LEU A 124 4.40 -10.56 -5.77
C LEU A 124 3.69 -9.72 -4.69
N ARG A 125 2.53 -10.16 -4.22
CA ARG A 125 1.79 -9.48 -3.15
C ARG A 125 2.59 -9.46 -1.85
N HIS A 126 3.18 -10.59 -1.49
CA HIS A 126 4.01 -10.72 -0.29
C HIS A 126 5.23 -9.78 -0.35
N LYS A 127 5.96 -9.74 -1.47
CA LYS A 127 7.18 -8.93 -1.62
C LYS A 127 6.92 -7.44 -1.80
N SER A 128 5.80 -7.09 -2.44
CA SER A 128 5.37 -5.68 -2.59
C SER A 128 4.62 -5.15 -1.37
N HIS A 129 4.30 -6.02 -0.39
CA HIS A 129 3.38 -5.73 0.71
C HIS A 129 2.04 -5.15 0.24
N ASN A 130 1.57 -5.60 -0.94
CA ASN A 130 0.35 -5.10 -1.56
C ASN A 130 -0.59 -6.26 -1.90
N ASP A 131 -1.75 -6.32 -1.25
CA ASP A 131 -2.74 -7.37 -1.45
C ASP A 131 -3.60 -7.16 -2.73
N PHE A 132 -3.49 -6.00 -3.38
CA PHE A 132 -4.31 -5.56 -4.52
C PHE A 132 -3.65 -5.79 -5.89
N LEU A 133 -2.52 -6.50 -5.95
CA LEU A 133 -1.98 -6.89 -7.25
C LEU A 133 -2.94 -7.86 -7.94
N GLU A 134 -3.24 -7.59 -9.21
CA GLU A 134 -4.13 -8.42 -10.03
C GLU A 134 -3.49 -8.71 -11.39
N ILE A 135 -3.61 -9.96 -11.84
CA ILE A 135 -3.19 -10.35 -13.19
C ILE A 135 -4.31 -9.92 -14.15
N MET A 136 -4.02 -8.92 -14.97
CA MET A 136 -4.97 -8.37 -15.93
C MET A 136 -5.07 -9.22 -17.19
N LYS A 137 -3.92 -9.68 -17.68
CA LYS A 137 -3.83 -10.36 -18.96
C LYS A 137 -2.63 -11.31 -18.99
N ILE A 138 -2.82 -12.40 -19.70
CA ILE A 138 -1.76 -13.34 -20.05
C ILE A 138 -1.80 -13.50 -21.56
N ASP A 139 -0.71 -13.15 -22.22
CA ASP A 139 -0.56 -13.29 -23.67
C ASP A 139 0.55 -14.30 -24.00
N SER A 140 0.31 -15.12 -25.03
CA SER A 140 1.34 -15.91 -25.71
C SER A 140 1.89 -15.14 -26.91
N GLY A 141 3.19 -14.88 -26.90
CA GLY A 141 3.96 -14.37 -28.05
C GLY A 141 5.29 -15.12 -28.14
N ASP A 142 6.41 -14.40 -28.19
CA ASP A 142 7.77 -14.98 -28.04
C ASP A 142 8.07 -15.51 -26.61
N GLY A 143 7.02 -15.78 -25.82
CA GLY A 143 7.04 -16.09 -24.41
C GLY A 143 5.68 -15.82 -23.76
N ILE A 144 5.59 -16.12 -22.46
CA ILE A 144 4.41 -15.86 -21.63
C ILE A 144 4.54 -14.45 -21.07
N ARG A 145 3.63 -13.54 -21.45
CA ARG A 145 3.57 -12.19 -20.90
C ARG A 145 2.48 -12.11 -19.85
N CYS A 146 2.86 -11.93 -18.60
CA CYS A 146 1.93 -11.66 -17.51
C CYS A 146 1.88 -10.14 -17.28
N ILE A 147 0.71 -9.54 -17.49
CA ILE A 147 0.45 -8.13 -17.20
C ILE A 147 -0.19 -8.04 -15.83
N ILE A 148 0.53 -7.48 -14.86
CA ILE A 148 0.07 -7.32 -13.48
C ILE A 148 -0.18 -5.85 -13.21
N ASN A 149 -1.41 -5.54 -12.80
CA ASN A 149 -1.78 -4.21 -12.36
C ASN A 149 -1.48 -4.06 -10.87
N GLY A 150 -0.93 -2.92 -10.50
CA GLY A 150 -0.70 -2.55 -9.12
C GLY A 150 -0.47 -1.04 -8.96
N SER A 151 -0.46 -0.58 -7.72
CA SER A 151 -0.07 0.80 -7.45
C SER A 151 1.39 1.04 -7.80
N SER A 152 1.70 2.27 -8.24
CA SER A 152 3.06 2.70 -8.57
C SER A 152 4.05 2.43 -7.42
N TYR A 153 3.61 2.57 -6.17
CA TYR A 153 4.41 2.25 -4.99
C TYR A 153 4.73 0.75 -4.88
N ALA A 154 3.72 -0.11 -5.02
CA ALA A 154 3.90 -1.55 -4.94
C ALA A 154 4.86 -2.06 -6.01
N LEU A 155 4.68 -1.58 -7.24
CA LEU A 155 5.49 -1.98 -8.38
C LEU A 155 6.89 -1.33 -8.35
N ASN A 156 7.04 -0.09 -7.85
CA ASN A 156 8.35 0.50 -7.62
C ASN A 156 9.14 -0.19 -6.49
N SER A 157 8.46 -0.71 -5.47
CA SER A 157 9.10 -1.51 -4.42
C SER A 157 9.74 -2.78 -5.00
N LEU A 158 9.07 -3.38 -5.99
CA LEU A 158 9.61 -4.50 -6.77
C LEU A 158 10.77 -4.09 -7.70
N LYS A 159 10.82 -2.84 -8.20
CA LYS A 159 11.98 -2.32 -8.95
C LYS A 159 13.22 -2.20 -8.09
N THR A 160 13.08 -1.66 -6.88
CA THR A 160 14.20 -1.41 -5.97
C THR A 160 14.80 -2.70 -5.38
N GLN A 161 13.98 -3.75 -5.27
CA GLN A 161 14.48 -5.10 -4.97
C GLN A 161 15.08 -5.70 -6.25
N HIS A 162 16.39 -5.52 -6.41
CA HIS A 162 17.17 -6.06 -7.53
C HIS A 162 16.71 -7.45 -8.00
N GLN A 163 16.21 -7.48 -9.24
CA GLN A 163 15.91 -8.63 -10.10
C GLN A 163 14.87 -9.62 -9.57
N LEU A 164 13.76 -9.75 -10.31
CA LEU A 164 12.79 -10.85 -10.26
C LEU A 164 13.41 -12.23 -10.61
N GLY A 165 14.71 -12.45 -10.36
CA GLY A 165 15.38 -13.74 -10.53
C GLY A 165 14.77 -14.84 -9.67
N TRP A 166 14.11 -14.49 -8.56
CA TRP A 166 13.31 -15.44 -7.79
C TRP A 166 12.12 -16.01 -8.57
N CYS A 167 11.56 -15.27 -9.55
CA CYS A 167 10.50 -15.81 -10.41
C CYS A 167 11.01 -16.98 -11.25
N GLN A 168 12.32 -17.02 -11.57
CA GLN A 168 12.91 -18.13 -12.32
C GLN A 168 12.84 -19.43 -11.54
N HIS A 169 13.19 -19.36 -10.25
CA HIS A 169 13.11 -20.50 -9.34
C HIS A 169 11.66 -20.91 -9.04
N LEU A 170 10.76 -19.93 -8.91
CA LEU A 170 9.36 -20.17 -8.58
C LEU A 170 8.61 -20.88 -9.71
N LEU A 171 8.86 -20.45 -10.96
CA LEU A 171 8.14 -20.94 -12.13
C LEU A 171 8.90 -22.02 -12.89
N ASN A 172 10.13 -22.34 -12.46
CA ASN A 172 11.05 -23.22 -13.16
C ASN A 172 11.23 -22.83 -14.65
N ARG A 173 11.21 -21.52 -14.93
CA ARG A 173 11.27 -20.93 -16.27
C ARG A 173 12.15 -19.70 -16.26
N PRO A 174 13.01 -19.48 -17.26
CA PRO A 174 13.80 -18.26 -17.33
C PRO A 174 12.89 -17.04 -17.58
N VAL A 175 13.15 -15.97 -16.82
CA VAL A 175 12.56 -14.65 -17.03
C VAL A 175 13.36 -13.98 -18.13
N LEU A 176 12.69 -13.66 -19.24
CA LEU A 176 13.28 -13.06 -20.43
C LEU A 176 13.37 -11.53 -20.29
N SER A 177 12.31 -10.89 -19.82
CA SER A 177 12.29 -9.45 -19.54
C SER A 177 11.29 -9.10 -18.44
N VAL A 178 11.51 -7.92 -17.85
CA VAL A 178 10.64 -7.32 -16.85
C VAL A 178 10.53 -5.85 -17.21
N GLU A 179 9.32 -5.42 -17.54
CA GLU A 179 9.03 -4.07 -18.00
C GLU A 179 7.93 -3.46 -17.13
N PHE A 180 7.98 -2.14 -16.98
CA PHE A 180 6.99 -1.40 -16.21
C PHE A 180 6.41 -0.34 -17.13
N GLU A 181 5.15 -0.53 -17.50
CA GLU A 181 4.39 0.40 -18.32
C GLU A 181 3.52 1.26 -17.42
N TYR A 182 3.39 2.54 -17.78
CA TYR A 182 2.60 3.52 -17.05
C TYR A 182 1.49 3.99 -17.99
N ASP A 183 0.24 3.89 -17.56
CA ASP A 183 -0.90 4.51 -18.25
C ASP A 183 -0.93 6.04 -18.08
#